data_AF-A0A8N5F1S1-F1
#
_entry.id   AF-A0A8N5F1S1-F1
#
_cell.length_a   1.000
_cell.length_b   1.000
_cell.length_c   1.000
_cell.angle_alpha   90.00
_cell.angle_beta   90.00
_cell.angle_gamma   90.00
#
_symmetry.space_group_name_H-M   'P 1'
#
loop_
_entity.id
_entity.type
_entity.pdbx_description
1 polymer ?
#
loop_
_entity_poly.entity_id
_entity_poly.type
_entity_poly.pdbx_seq_one_letter_code
_entity_poly.pdbx_strand_id
1 'polypeptide(L)'
;MAVNAMQEDLLLPVVKSEGGEDFEGATVIEPLKGYYDVPIATLDFSSLYPSIMIAHNLCYTTLLPPGGPQKHGLGPEDFIRTPTGQLGPYWSIL
;
A
#
# COMPACT_ATOMS: atom_id res chain seq x y z
N MET A 1 9.44 12.01 5.62
CA MET A 1 10.34 10.88 5.29
C MET A 1 11.76 11.11 5.81
N ALA A 2 12.52 12.11 5.35
CA ALA A 2 13.89 12.34 5.83
C ALA A 2 13.99 12.62 7.34
N VAL A 3 13.03 13.36 7.91
CA VAL A 3 12.96 13.62 9.36
C VAL A 3 12.80 12.29 10.13
N ASN A 4 11.85 11.45 9.74
CA ASN A 4 11.63 10.15 10.38
C ASN A 4 12.82 9.20 10.17
N ALA A 5 13.46 9.23 8.99
CA ALA A 5 14.64 8.42 8.72
C ALA A 5 15.81 8.77 9.65
N MET A 6 16.00 10.05 9.97
CA MET A 6 17.02 10.51 10.92
C MET A 6 16.76 10.00 12.35
N GLN A 7 15.50 9.82 12.75
CA GLN A 7 15.15 9.29 14.07
C GLN A 7 15.47 7.80 14.20
N GLU A 8 15.33 7.05 13.10
CA GLU A 8 15.51 5.60 13.04
C GLU A 8 16.89 5.17 12.48
N ASP A 9 17.83 6.12 12.35
CA ASP A 9 19.18 5.90 11.77
C ASP A 9 19.17 5.25 10.37
N LEU A 10 18.24 5.69 9.52
CA LEU A 10 18.07 5.21 8.15
C LEU A 10 18.60 6.21 7.11
N LEU A 11 19.18 5.69 6.03
CA LEU A 11 19.66 6.47 4.88
C LEU A 11 18.74 6.28 3.67
N LEU A 12 18.50 7.35 2.93
CA LEU A 12 17.77 7.31 1.66
C LEU A 12 18.73 7.02 0.50
N PRO A 13 18.59 5.90 -0.21
CA PRO A 13 19.44 5.60 -1.35
C PRO A 13 19.09 6.50 -2.54
N VAL A 14 20.10 6.83 -3.35
CA VAL A 14 19.90 7.53 -4.64
C VAL A 14 19.65 6.49 -5.72
N VAL A 15 18.39 6.36 -6.13
CA VAL A 15 17.97 5.46 -7.23
C VAL A 15 17.75 6.31 -8.47
N LYS A 16 18.43 5.99 -9.57
CA LYS A 16 18.15 6.63 -10.87
C LYS A 16 16.92 5.97 -11.48
N SER A 17 15.86 6.74 -11.72
CA SER A 17 14.71 6.24 -12.46
C SER A 17 14.98 6.31 -13.97
N GLU A 18 14.97 5.16 -14.63
CA GLU A 18 14.67 5.12 -16.05
C GLU A 18 13.13 5.18 -16.18
N GLY A 19 12.60 5.83 -17.22
CA GLY A 19 11.16 6.05 -17.37
C GLY A 19 10.37 4.77 -17.12
N GLY A 20 9.46 4.81 -16.14
CA GLY A 20 8.62 3.68 -15.78
C GLY A 20 7.43 3.52 -16.72
N GLU A 21 6.81 2.34 -16.69
CA GLU A 21 5.50 2.12 -17.29
C GLU A 21 4.40 2.73 -16.42
N ASP A 22 3.26 3.06 -17.03
CA ASP A 22 2.08 3.54 -16.32
C ASP A 22 1.47 2.43 -15.47
N PHE A 23 0.95 2.78 -14.29
CA PHE A 23 0.28 1.86 -13.38
C PHE A 23 -1.24 1.98 -13.46
N GLU A 24 -1.94 0.88 -13.19
CA GLU A 24 -3.39 0.89 -13.09
C GLU A 24 -3.86 1.72 -11.87
N GLY A 25 -4.81 2.61 -12.12
CA GLY A 25 -5.35 3.55 -11.13
C GLY A 25 -6.66 3.10 -10.48
N ALA A 26 -7.50 4.07 -10.12
CA ALA A 26 -8.79 3.80 -9.49
C ALA A 26 -9.84 3.27 -10.50
N THR A 27 -10.76 2.45 -9.99
CA THR A 27 -11.94 2.00 -10.75
C THR A 27 -13.08 3.00 -10.58
N VAL A 28 -13.78 3.30 -11.68
CA VAL A 28 -15.03 4.10 -11.68
C VAL A 28 -16.17 3.17 -12.06
N ILE A 29 -17.23 3.17 -11.25
CA ILE A 29 -18.43 2.38 -11.52
C ILE A 29 -19.26 3.11 -12.58
N GLU A 30 -19.79 2.36 -13.55
CA GLU A 30 -20.66 2.92 -14.59
C GLU A 30 -21.96 3.51 -13.99
N PRO A 31 -22.29 4.78 -14.27
CA PRO A 31 -23.46 5.42 -13.68
C PRO A 31 -24.75 5.00 -14.38
N LEU A 32 -25.80 4.78 -13.60
CA LEU A 32 -27.16 4.71 -14.13
C LEU A 32 -27.64 6.14 -14.39
N LYS A 33 -27.71 6.52 -15.67
CA LYS A 33 -28.10 7.87 -16.08
C LYS A 33 -29.61 8.05 -15.97
N GLY A 34 -30.05 9.13 -15.33
CA GLY A 34 -31.45 9.47 -15.21
C GLY A 34 -31.68 10.64 -14.27
N TYR A 35 -32.92 11.11 -14.23
CA TYR A 35 -33.39 12.01 -13.18
C TYR A 35 -33.96 11.17 -12.05
N TYR A 36 -33.53 11.42 -10.83
CA TYR A 36 -33.99 10.72 -9.64
C TYR A 36 -34.80 11.70 -8.78
N ASP A 37 -36.06 11.37 -8.54
CA ASP A 37 -37.00 12.14 -7.69
C ASP A 37 -37.00 11.66 -6.23
N VAL A 38 -36.17 10.67 -5.90
CA VAL A 38 -35.97 10.11 -4.56
C VAL A 38 -34.57 10.46 -4.02
N PRO A 39 -34.41 10.66 -2.70
CA PRO A 39 -33.09 10.89 -2.10
C PRO A 39 -32.16 9.68 -2.29
N ILE A 40 -30.91 9.95 -2.68
CA ILE A 40 -29.85 8.92 -2.82
C ILE A 40 -28.80 9.17 -1.73
N ALA A 41 -28.52 8.14 -0.93
CA ALA A 41 -27.45 8.20 0.06
C ALA A 41 -26.08 8.02 -0.60
N THR A 42 -25.14 8.89 -0.28
CA THR A 42 -23.74 8.80 -0.70
C THR A 42 -22.89 8.36 0.47
N LEU A 43 -22.12 7.29 0.30
CA LEU A 43 -21.19 6.76 1.30
C LEU A 43 -19.77 6.81 0.74
N ASP A 44 -18.86 7.40 1.50
CA ASP A 44 -17.45 7.51 1.16
C ASP A 44 -16.55 7.04 2.32
N PHE A 45 -15.30 6.70 2.00
CA PHE A 45 -14.28 6.42 3.00
C PHE A 45 -13.47 7.69 3.25
N SER A 46 -13.44 8.15 4.50
CA SER A 46 -12.55 9.24 4.90
C SER A 46 -11.09 8.79 4.74
N SER A 47 -10.32 9.52 3.95
CA SER A 47 -8.87 9.28 3.79
C SER A 47 -8.54 7.85 3.36
N LEU A 48 -9.17 7.36 2.29
CA LEU A 48 -9.03 5.99 1.78
C LEU A 48 -7.57 5.53 1.66
N TYR A 49 -6.73 6.18 0.84
CA TYR A 49 -5.35 5.73 0.61
C TYR A 49 -4.45 5.81 1.86
N PRO A 50 -4.43 6.92 2.63
CA PRO A 50 -3.71 6.94 3.89
C PRO A 50 -4.14 5.83 4.85
N SER A 51 -5.44 5.54 4.93
CA SER A 51 -5.96 4.46 5.78
C SER A 51 -5.48 3.10 5.31
N ILE A 52 -5.47 2.83 4.00
CA ILE A 52 -4.92 1.58 3.44
C ILE A 52 -3.41 1.46 3.76
N MET A 53 -2.64 2.53 3.58
CA MET A 53 -1.20 2.50 3.86
C MET A 53 -0.90 2.16 5.31
N ILE A 54 -1.64 2.76 6.24
CA ILE A 54 -1.50 2.50 7.68
C ILE A 54 -1.98 1.08 8.00
N ALA A 55 -3.18 0.71 7.53
CA ALA A 55 -3.83 -0.57 7.85
C ALA A 55 -3.11 -1.82 7.31
N HIS A 56 -2.19 -1.64 6.38
CA HIS A 56 -1.40 -2.72 5.79
C HIS A 56 0.11 -2.52 5.96
N ASN A 57 0.52 -1.60 6.85
CA ASN A 57 1.93 -1.30 7.13
C ASN A 57 2.78 -1.12 5.86
N LEU A 58 2.26 -0.38 4.88
CA LEU A 58 2.90 -0.16 3.58
C LEU A 58 3.95 0.95 3.69
N CYS A 59 5.23 0.56 3.71
CA CYS A 59 6.37 1.47 3.78
C CYS A 59 7.53 0.91 2.95
N TYR A 60 8.43 1.79 2.51
CA TYR A 60 9.69 1.38 1.88
C TYR A 60 10.53 0.46 2.77
N THR A 61 10.47 0.67 4.09
CA THR A 61 11.24 -0.12 5.07
C THR A 61 10.62 -1.49 5.36
N THR A 62 9.38 -1.71 4.94
CA THR A 62 8.62 -2.94 5.21
C THR A 62 8.42 -3.79 3.94
N LEU A 63 8.85 -3.33 2.78
CA LEU A 63 8.73 -4.11 1.54
C LEU A 63 9.65 -5.34 1.56
N LEU A 64 9.08 -6.54 1.45
CA LEU A 64 9.85 -7.78 1.36
C LEU A 64 10.19 -8.11 -0.11
N PRO A 65 11.48 -8.25 -0.45
CA PRO A 65 11.87 -8.65 -1.80
C PRO A 65 11.52 -10.13 -2.06
N PRO A 66 11.47 -10.56 -3.33
CA PRO A 66 11.35 -11.98 -3.67
C PRO A 66 12.45 -12.81 -2.98
N GLY A 67 12.05 -13.86 -2.24
CA GLY A 67 12.98 -14.67 -1.45
C GLY A 67 13.34 -14.09 -0.07
N GLY A 68 12.85 -12.90 0.27
CA GLY A 68 13.01 -12.27 1.58
C GLY A 68 12.51 -13.13 2.73
N PRO A 69 11.29 -13.69 2.67
CA PRO A 69 10.77 -14.55 3.74
C PRO A 69 11.68 -15.73 4.08
N GLN A 70 12.22 -16.42 3.07
CA GLN A 70 13.12 -17.56 3.29
C GLN A 70 14.46 -17.13 3.90
N LYS A 71 15.01 -15.99 3.48
CA LYS A 71 16.27 -15.45 4.02
C LYS A 71 16.14 -15.03 5.48
N HIS A 72 14.98 -14.55 5.87
CA HIS A 72 14.70 -14.07 7.23
C HIS A 72 14.00 -15.12 8.11
N GLY A 73 13.76 -16.33 7.60
CA GLY A 73 13.09 -17.40 8.35
C GLY A 73 11.63 -17.09 8.71
N LEU A 74 10.97 -16.24 7.93
CA LEU A 74 9.60 -15.81 8.18
C LEU A 74 8.60 -16.90 7.78
N GLY A 75 7.66 -17.19 8.67
CA GLY A 75 6.54 -18.09 8.41
C GLY A 75 5.42 -17.42 7.59
N PRO A 76 4.41 -18.18 7.15
CA PRO A 76 3.28 -17.63 6.40
C PRO A 76 2.44 -16.59 7.17
N GLU A 77 2.48 -16.62 8.50
CA GLU A 77 1.74 -15.70 9.39
C GLU A 77 2.46 -14.35 9.57
N ASP A 78 3.71 -14.26 9.12
CA ASP A 78 4.61 -13.13 9.34
C ASP A 78 4.51 -12.08 8.23
N PHE A 79 3.78 -12.37 7.14
CA PHE A 79 3.66 -11.45 6.02
C PHE A 79 2.28 -11.53 5.36
N ILE A 80 1.86 -10.41 4.76
CA ILE A 80 0.68 -10.30 3.92
C ILE A 80 1.08 -10.24 2.45
N ARG A 81 0.18 -10.72 1.59
CA ARG A 81 0.30 -10.60 0.14
C ARG A 81 -0.66 -9.53 -0.38
N THR A 82 -0.15 -8.55 -1.12
CA THR A 82 -0.98 -7.53 -1.76
C THR A 82 -1.73 -8.10 -2.97
N PRO A 83 -2.81 -7.46 -3.45
CA PRO A 83 -3.50 -7.88 -4.66
C PRO A 83 -2.60 -7.95 -5.91
N THR A 84 -1.59 -7.08 -5.98
CA THR A 84 -0.57 -7.07 -7.05
C THR A 84 0.54 -8.10 -6.83
N GLY A 85 0.50 -8.86 -5.72
CA GLY A 85 1.40 -9.97 -5.44
C GLY A 85 2.68 -9.63 -4.68
N GLN A 86 2.84 -8.39 -4.21
CA GLN A 86 3.96 -8.00 -3.35
C GLN A 86 3.79 -8.50 -1.92
N LEU A 87 4.90 -8.63 -1.19
CA LEU A 87 4.91 -9.10 0.19
C LEU A 87 5.28 -7.96 1.14
N GLY A 88 4.52 -7.81 2.22
CA GLY A 88 4.79 -6.90 3.33
C GLY A 88 4.60 -7.60 4.67
N PRO A 89 5.16 -7.11 5.79
CA PRO A 89 5.07 -7.74 7.09
C PRO A 89 3.65 -7.73 7.63
N TYR A 90 3.32 -8.74 8.42
CA TYR A 90 2.11 -8.77 9.23
C TYR A 90 2.30 -7.91 10.49
N TRP A 91 1.19 -7.51 11.10
CA TRP A 91 1.14 -6.64 12.28
C TRP A 91 1.90 -7.15 13.50
N SER A 92 2.22 -8.44 13.56
CA SER A 92 2.90 -9.08 14.70
C SER A 92 4.43 -8.89 14.73
N ILE A 93 5.02 -8.17 13.76
CA ILE A 93 6.49 -8.04 13.61
C ILE A 93 7.04 -6.66 14.02
N LEU A 94 6.17 -5.72 14.38
CA LEU A 94 6.53 -4.45 15.03
C LEU A 94 6.00 -4.44 16.46
#